data_AF-A0A918WN58-F1
#
_entry.id   AF-A0A918WN58-F1
#
_cell.length_a   1.000
_cell.length_b   1.000
_cell.length_c   1.000
_cell.angle_alpha   90.00
_cell.angle_beta   90.00
_cell.angle_gamma   90.00
#
_symmetry.space_group_name_H-M   'P 1'
#
loop_
_entity.id
_entity.type
_entity.pdbx_description
1 polymer ?
#
loop_
_entity_poly.entity_id
_entity_poly.type
_entity_poly.pdbx_seq_one_letter_code
_entity_poly.pdbx_strand_id
1 'polypeptide(L)'
;MRTFILFILFGCTFLSAQEKARGLQVRFVAQHLPKGLPEVVAASEEETSEAFKIPKNNLSERFKVPAREFVLQTASPVKPLSKVTLPESGTDFIVLLVPGEDTVFRAIVLNSKNTAFRPGNFYLLNTSKETIVGKIGTTQCMLKPGEGEVVRPAGARDERFYDVLLGIRDGENSARPISSSRWPLSKRTRTYVFFFNDVSGKSVDFRAVDEFVPEEQ
;
A
#
# COMPACT_ATOMS: atom_id res chain seq x y z
N MET A 1 -36.17 0.92 -62.46
CA MET A 1 -35.49 1.99 -61.71
C MET A 1 -35.06 1.38 -60.37
N ARG A 2 -33.78 1.51 -60.02
CA ARG A 2 -33.02 0.66 -59.08
C ARG A 2 -33.55 0.66 -57.64
N THR A 3 -33.81 -0.52 -57.09
CA THR A 3 -33.96 -0.79 -55.65
C THR A 3 -32.57 -1.07 -55.07
N PHE A 4 -32.11 -0.27 -54.11
CA PHE A 4 -30.87 -0.50 -53.35
C PHE A 4 -31.28 -0.91 -51.93
N ILE A 5 -31.09 -2.17 -51.57
CA ILE A 5 -31.25 -2.64 -50.19
C ILE A 5 -29.87 -2.66 -49.55
N LEU A 6 -29.68 -1.78 -48.57
CA LEU A 6 -28.47 -1.67 -47.75
C LEU A 6 -28.58 -2.64 -46.57
N PHE A 7 -27.83 -3.74 -46.61
CA PHE A 7 -27.63 -4.62 -45.46
C PHE A 7 -26.53 -4.03 -44.58
N ILE A 8 -26.89 -3.48 -43.42
CA ILE A 8 -25.94 -3.04 -42.40
C ILE A 8 -25.60 -4.24 -41.52
N LEU A 9 -24.35 -4.72 -41.59
CA LEU A 9 -23.78 -5.66 -40.64
C LEU A 9 -23.71 -5.02 -39.26
N PHE A 10 -24.47 -5.55 -38.31
CA PHE A 10 -24.31 -5.26 -36.88
C PHE A 10 -23.25 -6.23 -36.32
N GLY A 11 -21.99 -5.80 -36.32
CA GLY A 11 -20.86 -6.51 -35.73
C GLY A 11 -20.16 -5.65 -34.69
N CYS A 12 -20.83 -5.30 -33.60
CA CYS A 12 -20.20 -4.60 -32.47
C CYS A 12 -19.52 -5.59 -31.52
N THR A 13 -18.23 -5.80 -31.79
CA THR A 13 -17.13 -5.68 -30.81
C THR A 13 -17.42 -6.09 -29.34
N PHE A 14 -17.22 -7.37 -29.03
CA PHE A 14 -16.79 -7.80 -27.69
C PHE A 14 -15.30 -8.16 -27.75
N LEU A 15 -14.44 -7.17 -27.96
CA LEU A 15 -12.99 -7.36 -27.96
C LEU A 15 -12.31 -6.14 -27.34
N SER A 16 -12.46 -5.94 -26.02
CA SER A 16 -11.73 -4.89 -25.28
C SER A 16 -11.53 -5.18 -23.79
N ALA A 17 -11.47 -6.45 -23.39
CA ALA A 17 -11.09 -6.81 -22.02
C ALA A 17 -9.65 -7.37 -21.92
N GLN A 18 -9.15 -8.00 -22.99
CA GLN A 18 -7.90 -8.77 -22.94
C GLN A 18 -6.61 -7.94 -23.11
N GLU A 19 -6.72 -6.65 -23.47
CA GLU A 19 -5.54 -5.80 -23.75
C GLU A 19 -5.02 -5.03 -22.52
N LYS A 20 -5.76 -5.00 -21.40
CA LYS A 20 -5.48 -4.10 -20.26
C LYS A 20 -4.51 -4.61 -19.19
N ALA A 21 -4.08 -5.88 -19.24
CA ALA A 21 -3.20 -6.47 -18.21
C ALA A 21 -1.70 -6.49 -18.57
N ARG A 22 -1.33 -6.23 -19.82
CA ARG A 22 0.09 -6.26 -20.24
C ARG A 22 0.89 -5.17 -19.53
N GLY A 23 1.80 -5.58 -18.66
CA GLY A 23 2.78 -4.70 -18.01
C GLY A 23 2.39 -4.17 -16.62
N LEU A 24 1.32 -4.68 -16.01
CA LEU A 24 0.98 -4.37 -14.61
C LEU A 24 2.02 -4.99 -13.68
N GLN A 25 2.60 -4.15 -12.82
CA GLN A 25 3.59 -4.54 -11.83
C GLN A 25 3.14 -4.13 -10.44
N VAL A 26 3.40 -5.00 -9.47
CA VAL A 26 3.08 -4.77 -8.06
C VAL A 26 4.27 -5.12 -7.19
N ARG A 27 4.53 -4.29 -6.18
CA ARG A 27 5.37 -4.62 -5.04
C ARG A 27 4.52 -4.75 -3.79
N PHE A 28 4.78 -5.76 -2.98
CA PHE A 28 4.04 -6.05 -1.77
C PHE A 28 4.88 -5.74 -0.53
N VAL A 29 4.21 -5.33 0.53
CA VAL A 29 4.74 -5.37 1.89
C VAL A 29 3.60 -5.57 2.87
N ALA A 30 3.80 -6.46 3.84
CA ALA A 30 2.82 -6.68 4.89
C ALA A 30 3.19 -5.95 6.18
N GLN A 31 2.19 -5.38 6.85
CA GLN A 31 2.33 -4.87 8.21
C GLN A 31 2.73 -5.99 9.18
N HIS A 32 2.01 -7.12 9.12
CA HIS A 32 2.22 -8.32 9.89
C HIS A 32 2.07 -9.55 9.00
N LEU A 33 2.82 -10.62 9.28
CA LEU A 33 2.70 -11.90 8.58
C LEU A 33 2.23 -12.95 9.56
N PRO A 34 1.13 -13.67 9.27
CA PRO A 34 0.76 -14.86 10.01
C PRO A 34 1.93 -15.83 10.10
N LYS A 35 2.13 -16.44 11.27
CA LYS A 35 3.22 -17.40 11.47
C LYS A 35 3.05 -18.58 10.50
N GLY A 36 4.11 -18.91 9.77
CA GLY A 36 4.11 -20.03 8.84
C GLY A 36 3.31 -19.79 7.55
N LEU A 37 3.03 -18.54 7.18
CA LEU A 37 2.43 -18.24 5.88
C LEU A 37 3.31 -18.83 4.76
N PRO A 38 2.79 -19.74 3.91
CA PRO A 38 3.55 -20.31 2.81
C PRO A 38 3.71 -19.29 1.68
N GLU A 39 4.31 -19.72 0.57
CA GLU A 39 4.33 -18.93 -0.65
C GLU A 39 2.91 -18.66 -1.15
N VAL A 40 2.77 -17.52 -1.80
CA VAL A 40 1.51 -17.00 -2.31
C VAL A 40 1.62 -16.76 -3.80
N VAL A 41 0.47 -16.74 -4.47
CA VAL A 41 0.32 -16.39 -5.88
C VAL A 41 -0.76 -15.31 -6.01
N ALA A 42 -0.63 -14.47 -7.02
CA ALA A 42 -1.71 -13.61 -7.49
C ALA A 42 -2.47 -14.34 -8.59
N ALA A 43 -3.75 -14.63 -8.36
CA ALA A 43 -4.58 -15.37 -9.29
C ALA A 43 -5.77 -14.54 -9.78
N SER A 44 -6.05 -14.66 -11.08
CA SER A 44 -7.28 -14.20 -11.73
C SER A 44 -8.05 -15.43 -12.23
N GLU A 45 -9.16 -15.22 -12.95
CA GLU A 45 -9.90 -16.32 -13.58
C GLU A 45 -9.10 -17.04 -14.67
N GLU A 46 -8.18 -16.34 -15.35
CA GLU A 46 -7.47 -16.85 -16.54
C GLU A 46 -6.01 -17.22 -16.26
N GLU A 47 -5.34 -16.49 -15.36
CA GLU A 47 -3.89 -16.58 -15.14
C GLU A 47 -3.53 -16.50 -13.65
N THR A 48 -2.47 -17.22 -13.28
CA THR A 48 -1.86 -17.20 -11.96
C THR A 48 -0.39 -16.81 -12.08
N SER A 49 0.09 -15.94 -11.20
CA SER A 49 1.49 -15.52 -11.15
C SER A 49 2.42 -16.65 -10.68
N GLU A 50 3.73 -16.41 -10.81
CA GLU A 50 4.73 -17.18 -10.07
C GLU A 50 4.50 -17.08 -8.56
N ALA A 51 4.91 -18.12 -7.84
CA ALA A 51 4.83 -18.16 -6.38
C ALA A 51 5.91 -17.26 -5.76
N PHE A 52 5.56 -16.53 -4.70
CA PHE A 52 6.48 -15.65 -4.00
C PHE A 52 6.19 -15.57 -2.51
N LYS A 53 7.15 -15.05 -1.74
CA LYS A 53 6.98 -14.76 -0.31
C LYS A 53 6.63 -13.29 -0.12
N ILE A 54 5.61 -13.03 0.70
CA ILE A 54 5.26 -11.67 1.09
C ILE A 54 6.30 -11.17 2.09
N PRO A 55 7.02 -10.08 1.80
CA PRO A 55 7.97 -9.53 2.76
C PRO A 55 7.26 -8.66 3.80
N LYS A 56 7.89 -8.56 4.96
CA LYS A 56 7.49 -7.61 6.02
C LYS A 56 8.42 -6.41 6.07
N ASN A 57 9.73 -6.62 5.97
CA ASN A 57 10.74 -5.61 6.34
C ASN A 57 11.14 -4.66 5.20
N ASN A 58 10.82 -5.01 3.96
CA ASN A 58 11.12 -4.25 2.76
C ASN A 58 9.98 -4.44 1.75
N LEU A 59 9.90 -3.56 0.76
CA LEU A 59 9.08 -3.85 -0.42
C LEU A 59 9.64 -5.07 -1.14
N SER A 60 8.75 -5.89 -1.69
CA SER A 60 9.16 -6.99 -2.55
C SER A 60 9.80 -6.50 -3.85
N GLU A 61 10.35 -7.44 -4.62
CA GLU A 61 10.60 -7.23 -6.04
C GLU A 61 9.30 -6.95 -6.79
N ARG A 62 9.41 -6.43 -8.02
CA ARG A 62 8.26 -6.14 -8.87
C ARG A 62 7.73 -7.45 -9.46
N PHE A 63 6.51 -7.82 -9.11
CA PHE A 63 5.83 -8.97 -9.68
C PHE A 63 4.87 -8.52 -10.77
N LYS A 64 4.85 -9.27 -11.88
CA LYS A 64 3.76 -9.15 -12.86
C LYS A 64 2.51 -9.77 -12.26
N VAL A 65 1.39 -9.05 -12.36
CA VAL A 65 0.09 -9.55 -11.91
C VAL A 65 -0.80 -9.83 -13.11
N PRO A 66 -1.67 -10.85 -13.01
CA PRO A 66 -2.44 -11.33 -14.16
C PRO A 66 -3.52 -10.35 -14.63
N ALA A 67 -4.03 -9.50 -13.72
CA ALA A 67 -5.10 -8.55 -14.01
C ALA A 67 -5.11 -7.39 -13.01
N ARG A 68 -5.96 -6.39 -13.24
CA ARG A 68 -6.22 -5.31 -12.27
C ARG A 68 -7.00 -5.80 -11.05
N GLU A 69 -7.83 -6.81 -11.23
CA GLU A 69 -8.50 -7.52 -10.14
C GLU A 69 -7.91 -8.91 -10.02
N PHE A 70 -7.40 -9.25 -8.84
CA PHE A 70 -6.86 -10.57 -8.57
C PHE A 70 -7.05 -10.93 -7.10
N VAL A 71 -6.98 -12.23 -6.82
CA VAL A 71 -6.97 -12.77 -5.46
C VAL A 71 -5.54 -13.15 -5.11
N LEU A 72 -5.04 -12.62 -4.01
CA LEU A 72 -3.83 -13.12 -3.37
C LEU A 72 -4.21 -14.36 -2.58
N GLN A 73 -3.57 -15.49 -2.86
CA GLN A 73 -3.88 -16.77 -2.22
C GLN A 73 -2.61 -17.59 -1.98
N THR A 74 -2.65 -18.52 -1.02
CA THR A 74 -1.53 -19.45 -0.81
C THR A 74 -1.37 -20.38 -2.02
N ALA A 75 -0.12 -20.73 -2.36
CA ALA A 75 0.17 -21.61 -3.48
C ALA A 75 -0.28 -23.06 -3.23
N SER A 76 -0.14 -23.55 -1.99
CA SER A 76 -0.60 -24.88 -1.59
C SER A 76 -0.77 -25.01 -0.05
N PRO A 77 -1.90 -25.53 0.46
CA PRO A 77 -3.17 -25.67 -0.26
C PRO A 77 -3.68 -24.29 -0.69
N VAL A 78 -4.51 -24.21 -1.73
CA VAL A 78 -5.05 -22.94 -2.23
C VAL A 78 -6.03 -22.36 -1.21
N LYS A 79 -5.69 -21.22 -0.63
CA LYS A 79 -6.54 -20.48 0.33
C LYS A 79 -6.50 -18.98 0.01
N PRO A 80 -7.65 -18.33 -0.21
CA PRO A 80 -7.69 -16.90 -0.45
C PRO A 80 -7.24 -16.12 0.80
N LEU A 81 -6.41 -15.10 0.58
CA LEU A 81 -5.85 -14.24 1.62
C LEU A 81 -6.37 -12.80 1.50
N SER A 82 -6.52 -12.29 0.27
CA SER A 82 -6.98 -10.93 -0.01
C SER A 82 -7.53 -10.80 -1.42
N LYS A 83 -8.55 -9.98 -1.62
CA LYS A 83 -8.90 -9.47 -2.95
C LYS A 83 -8.17 -8.14 -3.18
N VAL A 84 -7.49 -8.01 -4.31
CA VAL A 84 -6.76 -6.79 -4.69
C VAL A 84 -7.38 -6.21 -5.95
N THR A 85 -7.68 -4.91 -5.92
CA THR A 85 -8.17 -4.14 -7.05
C THR A 85 -7.23 -2.96 -7.27
N LEU A 86 -6.52 -2.96 -8.40
CA LEU A 86 -5.61 -1.89 -8.79
C LEU A 86 -6.38 -0.73 -9.41
N PRO A 87 -6.01 0.54 -9.13
CA PRO A 87 -6.59 1.71 -9.80
C PRO A 87 -6.56 1.59 -11.32
N GLU A 88 -7.52 2.19 -12.03
CA GLU A 88 -7.58 2.12 -13.50
C GLU A 88 -6.36 2.76 -14.18
N SER A 89 -5.83 3.83 -13.60
CA SER A 89 -4.65 4.55 -14.10
C SER A 89 -3.36 4.02 -13.48
N GLY A 90 -2.31 3.91 -14.30
CA GLY A 90 -0.99 3.47 -13.86
C GLY A 90 -0.71 1.99 -14.15
N THR A 91 0.57 1.65 -14.05
CA THR A 91 1.11 0.32 -14.38
C THR A 91 2.06 -0.23 -13.32
N ASP A 92 2.50 0.57 -12.34
CA ASP A 92 3.36 0.14 -11.23
C ASP A 92 2.70 0.56 -9.91
N PHE A 93 2.46 -0.41 -9.04
CA PHE A 93 1.72 -0.21 -7.81
C PHE A 93 2.46 -0.81 -6.61
N ILE A 94 2.15 -0.27 -5.44
CA ILE A 94 2.62 -0.75 -4.16
C ILE A 94 1.38 -1.17 -3.38
N VAL A 95 1.35 -2.42 -2.94
CA VAL A 95 0.25 -3.00 -2.18
C VAL A 95 0.71 -3.21 -0.76
N LEU A 96 0.16 -2.38 0.14
CA LEU A 96 0.34 -2.53 1.57
C LEU A 96 -0.72 -3.52 2.08
N LEU A 97 -0.27 -4.65 2.62
CA LEU A 97 -1.13 -5.68 3.19
C LEU A 97 -1.25 -5.45 4.69
N VAL A 98 -2.45 -5.15 5.14
CA VAL A 98 -2.77 -4.97 6.57
C VAL A 98 -3.78 -6.01 7.02
N PRO A 99 -3.92 -6.31 8.32
CA PRO A 99 -4.95 -7.23 8.79
C PRO A 99 -6.34 -6.86 8.26
N GLY A 100 -7.06 -7.85 7.71
CA GLY A 100 -8.45 -7.68 7.27
C GLY A 100 -9.43 -8.09 8.37
N GLU A 101 -10.69 -7.66 8.22
CA GLU A 101 -11.80 -8.08 9.10
C GLU A 101 -12.33 -9.46 8.66
N ASP A 102 -12.75 -9.56 7.38
CA ASP A 102 -13.30 -10.80 6.80
C ASP A 102 -12.27 -11.64 6.02
N THR A 103 -11.07 -11.10 5.83
CA THR A 103 -9.98 -11.72 5.07
C THR A 103 -8.69 -11.67 5.85
N VAL A 104 -7.72 -12.51 5.50
CA VAL A 104 -6.40 -12.49 6.18
C VAL A 104 -5.74 -11.13 6.01
N PHE A 105 -5.84 -10.53 4.81
CA PHE A 105 -5.34 -9.20 4.55
C PHE A 105 -6.37 -8.32 3.84
N ARG A 106 -6.44 -7.07 4.27
CA ARG A 106 -6.95 -5.95 3.48
C ARG A 106 -5.80 -5.32 2.70
N ALA A 107 -6.01 -5.10 1.40
CA ALA A 107 -5.03 -4.45 0.54
C ALA A 107 -5.27 -2.94 0.46
N ILE A 108 -4.21 -2.15 0.65
CA ILE A 108 -4.20 -0.71 0.36
C ILE A 108 -3.25 -0.49 -0.81
N VAL A 109 -3.77 0.03 -1.91
CA VAL A 109 -3.04 0.15 -3.17
C VAL A 109 -2.60 1.59 -3.40
N LEU A 110 -1.30 1.78 -3.59
CA LEU A 110 -0.68 3.06 -3.90
C LEU A 110 -0.11 3.00 -5.32
N ASN A 111 -0.28 4.07 -6.09
CA ASN A 111 0.43 4.21 -7.36
C ASN A 111 1.91 4.52 -7.08
N SER A 112 2.81 3.66 -7.57
CA SER A 112 4.26 3.75 -7.35
C SER A 112 4.84 5.05 -7.90
N LYS A 113 4.21 5.63 -8.94
CA LYS A 113 4.62 6.88 -9.60
C LYS A 113 3.78 8.09 -9.18
N ASN A 114 3.09 8.03 -8.04
CA ASN A 114 2.32 9.16 -7.55
C ASN A 114 3.26 10.33 -7.20
N THR A 115 3.12 11.45 -7.91
CA THR A 115 3.96 12.65 -7.74
C THR A 115 3.75 13.34 -6.38
N ALA A 116 2.62 13.11 -5.72
CA ALA A 116 2.38 13.59 -4.36
C ALA A 116 3.17 12.77 -3.31
N PHE A 117 3.53 11.52 -3.62
CA PHE A 117 4.32 10.66 -2.74
C PHE A 117 5.72 10.40 -3.30
N ARG A 118 6.58 11.41 -3.09
CA ARG A 118 7.95 11.50 -3.61
C ARG A 118 9.00 11.23 -2.51
N PRO A 119 10.28 11.05 -2.87
CA PRO A 119 11.36 10.89 -1.89
C PRO A 119 11.37 11.99 -0.82
N GLY A 120 11.66 11.59 0.42
CA GLY A 120 11.58 12.40 1.63
C GLY A 120 10.18 12.49 2.27
N ASN A 121 9.15 11.93 1.62
CA ASN A 121 7.82 11.86 2.20
C ASN A 121 7.60 10.55 2.97
N PHE A 122 6.61 10.59 3.87
CA PHE A 122 6.16 9.47 4.67
C PHE A 122 4.72 9.13 4.29
N TYR A 123 4.40 7.86 4.05
CA TYR A 123 3.02 7.38 4.02
C TYR A 123 2.69 6.82 5.39
N LEU A 124 1.91 7.56 6.16
CA LEU A 124 1.45 7.15 7.48
C LEU A 124 0.15 6.36 7.31
N LEU A 125 0.03 5.23 7.98
CA LEU A 125 -1.16 4.39 7.92
C LEU A 125 -1.53 3.91 9.33
N ASN A 126 -2.74 4.26 9.77
CA ASN A 126 -3.26 3.84 11.05
C ASN A 126 -4.22 2.66 10.91
N THR A 127 -3.80 1.48 11.37
CA THR A 127 -4.67 0.31 11.52
C THR A 127 -4.93 -0.02 12.99
N SER A 128 -4.54 0.86 13.91
CA SER A 128 -4.89 0.73 15.32
C SER A 128 -6.33 1.19 15.56
N LYS A 129 -6.86 0.85 16.73
CA LYS A 129 -8.19 1.29 17.19
C LYS A 129 -8.21 2.74 17.69
N GLU A 130 -7.05 3.36 17.84
CA GLU A 130 -6.88 4.66 18.46
C GLU A 130 -6.62 5.74 17.42
N THR A 131 -6.96 7.00 17.73
CA THR A 131 -6.55 8.13 16.89
C THR A 131 -5.10 8.48 17.20
N ILE A 132 -4.25 8.45 16.17
CA ILE A 132 -2.84 8.81 16.27
C ILE A 132 -2.69 10.29 16.02
N VAL A 133 -1.94 10.96 16.88
CA VAL A 133 -1.50 12.34 16.68
C VAL A 133 0.02 12.37 16.66
N GLY A 134 0.59 13.22 15.82
CA GLY A 134 2.02 13.29 15.68
C GLY A 134 2.53 14.64 15.24
N LYS A 135 3.82 14.84 15.49
CA LYS A 135 4.60 15.94 14.96
C LYS A 135 5.89 15.36 14.39
N ILE A 136 6.13 15.58 13.10
CA ILE A 136 7.36 15.19 12.39
C ILE A 136 8.05 16.49 11.96
N GLY A 137 9.12 16.86 12.65
CA GLY A 137 9.73 18.18 12.54
C GLY A 137 8.76 19.26 13.02
N THR A 138 8.31 20.14 12.13
CA THR A 138 7.25 21.13 12.41
C THR A 138 5.88 20.72 11.88
N THR A 139 5.78 19.65 11.09
CA THR A 139 4.54 19.20 10.47
C THR A 139 3.72 18.38 11.47
N GLN A 140 2.46 18.75 11.66
CA GLN A 140 1.51 17.99 12.47
C GLN A 140 0.73 17.00 11.62
N CYS A 141 0.35 15.86 12.17
CA CYS A 141 -0.50 14.87 11.54
C CYS A 141 -1.49 14.29 12.54
N MET A 142 -2.66 13.89 12.05
CA MET A 142 -3.68 13.19 12.83
C MET A 142 -4.31 12.13 11.95
N LEU A 143 -4.30 10.87 12.42
CA LEU A 143 -4.85 9.73 11.69
C LEU A 143 -5.87 9.02 12.56
N LYS A 144 -7.14 9.02 12.14
CA LYS A 144 -8.18 8.18 12.76
C LYS A 144 -7.95 6.70 12.41
N PRO A 145 -8.58 5.77 13.14
CA PRO A 145 -8.55 4.35 12.78
C PRO A 145 -8.92 4.13 11.31
N GLY A 146 -8.08 3.40 10.59
CA GLY A 146 -8.25 3.06 9.18
C GLY A 146 -7.75 4.12 8.19
N GLU A 147 -7.37 5.32 8.63
CA GLU A 147 -6.89 6.38 7.75
C GLU A 147 -5.42 6.19 7.36
N GLY A 148 -5.08 6.66 6.15
CA GLY A 148 -3.71 6.79 5.68
C GLY A 148 -3.50 8.14 5.00
N GLU A 149 -2.30 8.70 5.17
CA GLU A 149 -1.95 10.04 4.69
C GLU A 149 -0.50 10.09 4.20
N VAL A 150 -0.26 10.82 3.11
CA VAL A 150 1.09 11.22 2.72
C VAL A 150 1.48 12.50 3.45
N VAL A 151 2.49 12.41 4.31
CA VAL A 151 3.08 13.54 5.01
C VAL A 151 4.39 13.95 4.34
N ARG A 152 4.52 15.25 4.07
CA ARG A 152 5.80 15.89 3.72
C ARG A 152 6.29 16.70 4.92
N PRO A 153 7.26 16.19 5.69
CA PRO A 153 7.73 16.90 6.87
C PRO A 153 8.49 18.16 6.50
N ALA A 154 8.46 19.13 7.41
CA ALA A 154 9.24 20.37 7.37
C ALA A 154 10.00 20.54 8.69
N GLY A 155 10.96 21.46 8.73
CA GLY A 155 11.70 21.78 9.96
C GLY A 155 12.67 20.69 10.41
N ALA A 156 13.47 20.15 9.48
CA ALA A 156 14.59 19.28 9.81
C ALA A 156 15.64 20.06 10.63
N ARG A 157 16.18 19.45 11.68
CA ARG A 157 17.31 20.00 12.43
C ARG A 157 18.62 19.77 11.69
N ASP A 158 19.41 20.83 11.57
CA ASP A 158 20.70 20.86 10.88
C ASP A 158 20.66 20.22 9.47
N GLU A 159 19.49 20.21 8.82
CA GLU A 159 19.24 19.49 7.56
C GLU A 159 19.58 17.98 7.60
N ARG A 160 19.52 17.34 8.78
CA ARG A 160 19.91 15.93 8.96
C ARG A 160 18.79 15.02 9.43
N PHE A 161 17.90 15.50 10.29
CA PHE A 161 16.83 14.67 10.85
C PHE A 161 15.64 15.52 11.30
N TYR A 162 14.49 14.88 11.43
CA TYR A 162 13.31 15.44 12.07
C TYR A 162 13.21 14.93 13.50
N ASP A 163 12.92 15.81 14.46
CA ASP A 163 12.39 15.33 15.75
C ASP A 163 10.98 14.83 15.54
N VAL A 164 10.66 13.68 16.12
CA VAL A 164 9.38 13.03 15.94
C VAL A 164 8.75 12.74 17.30
N LEU A 165 7.55 13.27 17.49
CA LEU A 165 6.70 12.99 18.65
C LEU A 165 5.42 12.33 18.16
N LEU A 166 5.12 11.16 18.70
CA LEU A 166 3.93 10.38 18.37
C LEU A 166 3.13 10.10 19.64
N GLY A 167 1.81 10.20 19.55
CA GLY A 167 0.90 10.02 20.66
C GLY A 167 -0.44 9.44 20.24
N ILE A 168 -1.19 8.95 21.23
CA ILE A 168 -2.60 8.60 21.11
C ILE A 168 -3.41 9.78 21.61
N ARG A 169 -4.42 10.22 20.85
CA ARG A 169 -5.37 11.24 21.32
C ARG A 169 -6.08 10.73 22.58
N ASP A 170 -6.07 11.52 23.64
CA ASP A 170 -6.66 11.19 24.93
C ASP A 170 -7.48 12.40 25.41
N GLY A 171 -8.75 12.50 24.99
CA GLY A 171 -9.59 13.69 25.15
C GLY A 171 -9.38 14.74 24.05
N GLU A 172 -10.07 15.88 24.16
CA GLU A 172 -10.13 16.87 23.07
C GLU A 172 -8.79 17.58 22.82
N ASN A 173 -8.03 17.88 23.88
CA ASN A 173 -6.78 18.66 23.79
C ASN A 173 -5.57 17.98 24.43
N SER A 174 -5.65 16.68 24.69
CA SER A 174 -4.55 15.92 25.30
C SER A 174 -4.18 14.71 24.46
N ALA A 175 -2.93 14.29 24.62
CA ALA A 175 -2.39 13.11 23.97
C ALA A 175 -1.44 12.38 24.91
N ARG A 176 -1.59 11.06 24.97
CA ARG A 176 -0.65 10.20 25.69
C ARG A 176 0.51 9.84 24.76
N PRO A 177 1.76 10.08 25.16
CA PRO A 177 2.90 9.80 24.29
C PRO A 177 3.04 8.30 24.02
N ILE A 178 3.35 7.96 22.77
CA ILE A 178 3.77 6.62 22.32
C ILE A 178 5.30 6.62 22.18
N SER A 179 5.85 7.63 21.50
CA SER A 179 7.27 7.67 21.15
C SER A 179 7.79 9.09 20.99
N SER A 180 9.07 9.28 21.33
CA SER A 180 9.88 10.45 21.02
C SER A 180 11.18 9.97 20.39
N SER A 181 11.41 10.33 19.13
CA SER A 181 12.55 9.81 18.36
C SER A 181 13.07 10.83 17.35
N ARG A 182 14.11 10.44 16.60
CA ARG A 182 14.66 11.24 15.48
C ARG A 182 14.64 10.40 14.23
N TRP A 183 14.05 10.92 13.15
CA TRP A 183 14.00 10.23 11.85
C TRP A 183 14.90 10.95 10.85
N PRO A 184 15.76 10.23 10.11
CA PRO A 184 16.72 10.84 9.20
C PRO A 184 16.00 11.58 8.07
N LEU A 185 16.56 12.73 7.68
CA LEU A 185 16.22 13.38 6.43
C LEU A 185 16.87 12.59 5.30
N SER A 186 16.06 11.96 4.46
CA SER A 186 16.52 11.27 3.26
C SER A 186 15.89 11.89 2.03
N LYS A 187 16.73 12.25 1.06
CA LYS A 187 16.29 12.76 -0.25
C LYS A 187 16.03 11.64 -1.27
N ARG A 188 16.29 10.38 -0.89
CA ARG A 188 16.30 9.22 -1.80
C ARG A 188 15.37 8.10 -1.38
N THR A 189 14.68 8.24 -0.25
CA THR A 189 13.77 7.21 0.26
C THR A 189 12.36 7.72 0.42
N ARG A 190 11.39 6.85 0.18
CA ARG A 190 10.01 6.99 0.68
C ARG A 190 9.85 6.06 1.86
N THR A 191 9.13 6.50 2.89
CA THR A 191 8.97 5.69 4.10
C THR A 191 7.50 5.38 4.33
N TYR A 192 7.16 4.12 4.58
CA TYR A 192 5.83 3.65 4.94
C TYR A 192 5.79 3.37 6.44
N VAL A 193 4.93 4.06 7.18
CA VAL A 193 4.81 3.92 8.63
C VAL A 193 3.47 3.32 8.97
N PHE A 194 3.48 2.11 9.54
CA PHE A 194 2.30 1.40 10.00
C PHE A 194 2.13 1.62 11.49
N PHE A 195 0.98 2.15 11.92
CA PHE A 195 0.55 2.18 13.32
C PHE A 195 -0.45 1.06 13.56
N PHE A 196 -0.26 0.29 14.62
CA PHE A 196 -1.08 -0.88 14.91
C PHE A 196 -1.13 -1.17 16.41
N ASN A 197 -2.16 -1.88 16.86
CA ASN A 197 -2.14 -2.41 18.22
C ASN A 197 -1.15 -3.59 18.31
N ASP A 198 -0.43 -3.69 19.41
CA ASP A 198 0.47 -4.82 19.69
C ASP A 198 -0.29 -6.16 19.73
N VAL A 199 0.43 -7.27 19.85
CA VAL A 199 -0.19 -8.63 19.84
C VAL A 199 -1.20 -8.80 20.98
N SER A 200 -1.03 -8.10 22.11
CA SER A 200 -1.99 -8.12 23.21
C SER A 200 -3.22 -7.23 22.98
N GLY A 201 -3.16 -6.34 21.97
CA GLY A 201 -4.21 -5.38 21.65
C GLY A 201 -4.29 -4.18 22.59
N LYS A 202 -3.35 -4.04 23.54
CA LYS A 202 -3.44 -3.08 24.66
C LYS A 202 -2.67 -1.79 24.42
N SER A 203 -1.65 -1.83 23.57
CA SER A 203 -0.81 -0.67 23.27
C SER A 203 -0.74 -0.45 21.77
N VAL A 204 -0.55 0.81 21.37
CA VAL A 204 -0.22 1.13 19.99
C VAL A 204 1.29 1.09 19.84
N ASP A 205 1.74 0.42 18.79
CA ASP A 205 3.12 0.40 18.33
C ASP A 205 3.17 0.85 16.86
N PHE A 206 4.36 1.08 16.34
CA PHE A 206 4.54 1.43 14.94
C PHE A 206 5.80 0.81 14.33
N ARG A 207 5.79 0.69 13.00
CA ARG A 207 6.92 0.18 12.24
C ARG A 207 7.07 0.95 10.94
N ALA A 208 8.30 1.30 10.60
CA ALA A 208 8.65 1.90 9.33
C ALA A 208 9.21 0.86 8.36
N VAL A 209 8.97 1.08 7.06
CA VAL A 209 9.62 0.40 5.94
C VAL A 209 10.11 1.47 4.98
N ASP A 210 11.39 1.44 4.66
CA ASP A 210 11.98 2.36 3.70
C ASP A 210 12.01 1.72 2.30
N GLU A 211 11.65 2.52 1.31
CA GLU A 211 11.87 2.24 -0.10
C GLU A 211 12.90 3.22 -0.63
N PHE A 212 14.00 2.69 -1.15
CA PHE A 212 14.93 3.48 -1.94
C PHE A 212 14.37 3.74 -3.34
N VAL A 213 14.29 5.01 -3.72
CA VAL A 213 13.87 5.47 -5.04
C VAL A 213 15.11 5.99 -5.76
N PRO A 214 15.60 5.29 -6.80
CA PRO A 214 16.69 5.79 -7.63
C PRO A 214 16.34 7.16 -8.22
N GLU A 215 17.36 7.99 -8.44
CA GLU A 215 17.17 9.22 -9.22
C GLU A 215 16.79 8.83 -10.65
N GLU A 216 15.81 9.53 -11.23
CA GLU A 216 15.54 9.41 -12.68
C GLU A 216 16.81 9.88 -13.40
N GLN A 217 17.45 8.97 -14.15
CA GLN A 217 18.58 9.28 -15.02
C GLN A 217 18.11 10.05 -16.24
#